data_AF-A0A428WDF7-F1
#
_entry.id   AF-A0A428WDF7-F1
#
_cell.length_a   1.000
_cell.length_b   1.000
_cell.length_c   1.000
_cell.angle_alpha   90.00
_cell.angle_beta   90.00
_cell.angle_gamma   90.00
#
_symmetry.space_group_name_H-M   'P 1'
#
loop_
_entity.id
_entity.type
_entity.pdbx_description
1 polymer ?
#
loop_
_entity_poly.entity_id
_entity_poly.type
_entity_poly.pdbx_seq_one_letter_code
_entity_poly.pdbx_strand_id
1 'polypeptide(L)'
;MAGGGSRAALVIGSALMHDLGSLFPVTMTLAGEELAFTFVSSCPSPDAVEDWVRLRSGTVVAGRVVRFFVDADGRRIRVELAGTPVRALVVLAEEVTAAAVNAPRLGRWQDQMPCTVRVAMDELARMLSRCRHRAGGAEPLIDLELAYRPDRDHEVRLAGAHERVRPFIAPVRPVLALRWRSATPEQRKAFLDELPDGTPARGWLRRRRTARVMGLELDVPA
;
A
#
# COMPACT_ATOMS: atom_id res chain seq x y z
N MET A 1 -14.25 4.83 -22.60
CA MET A 1 -13.10 5.38 -21.84
C MET A 1 -13.33 5.07 -20.38
N ALA A 2 -12.58 4.14 -19.78
CA ALA A 2 -12.73 3.84 -18.36
C ALA A 2 -12.16 5.03 -17.57
N GLY A 3 -13.03 5.74 -16.84
CA GLY A 3 -12.68 6.94 -16.08
C GLY A 3 -11.56 6.64 -15.09
N GLY A 4 -10.42 7.32 -15.28
CA GLY A 4 -9.31 7.35 -14.36
C GLY A 4 -9.65 8.10 -13.08
N GLY A 5 -8.97 7.73 -11.99
CA GLY A 5 -9.14 8.33 -10.68
C GLY A 5 -8.53 7.48 -9.57
N SER A 6 -8.25 8.11 -8.42
CA SER A 6 -7.60 7.45 -7.28
C SER A 6 -8.29 6.17 -6.83
N ARG A 7 -9.63 6.16 -6.85
CA ARG A 7 -10.42 4.97 -6.55
C ARG A 7 -10.10 3.81 -7.50
N ALA A 8 -10.10 4.06 -8.80
CA ALA A 8 -9.84 3.01 -9.80
C ALA A 8 -8.40 2.48 -9.66
N ALA A 9 -7.44 3.38 -9.46
CA ALA A 9 -6.05 3.01 -9.22
C ALA A 9 -5.89 2.11 -7.98
N LEU A 10 -6.56 2.44 -6.87
CA LEU A 10 -6.56 1.61 -5.65
C LEU A 10 -7.15 0.22 -5.87
N VAL A 11 -8.28 0.11 -6.57
CA VAL A 11 -8.91 -1.19 -6.89
C VAL A 11 -7.99 -2.05 -7.75
N ILE A 12 -7.40 -1.45 -8.80
CA ILE A 12 -6.48 -2.16 -9.71
C ILE A 12 -5.20 -2.56 -8.97
N GLY A 13 -4.65 -1.68 -8.13
CA GLY A 13 -3.46 -1.98 -7.33
C GLY A 13 -3.68 -3.07 -6.29
N SER A 14 -4.86 -3.11 -5.67
CA SER A 14 -5.26 -4.18 -4.75
C SER A 14 -5.29 -5.54 -5.46
N ALA A 15 -5.89 -5.60 -6.66
CA ALA A 15 -5.89 -6.80 -7.48
C ALA A 15 -4.46 -7.21 -7.89
N LEU A 16 -3.62 -6.25 -8.29
CA LEU A 16 -2.22 -6.51 -8.62
C LEU A 16 -1.47 -7.12 -7.43
N MET A 17 -1.62 -6.56 -6.24
CA MET A 17 -0.95 -7.06 -5.03
C MET A 17 -1.39 -8.49 -4.69
N HIS A 18 -2.68 -8.80 -4.87
CA HIS A 18 -3.20 -10.16 -4.69
C HIS A 18 -2.55 -11.14 -5.69
N ASP A 19 -2.54 -10.80 -6.98
CA ASP A 19 -2.16 -11.71 -8.05
C ASP A 19 -0.63 -11.84 -8.22
N LEU A 20 0.16 -10.90 -7.70
CA LEU A 20 1.62 -11.03 -7.62
C LEU A 20 2.10 -12.07 -6.59
N GLY A 21 1.20 -12.62 -5.77
CA GLY A 21 1.52 -13.61 -4.76
C GLY A 21 1.82 -13.01 -3.38
N SER A 22 1.18 -11.88 -3.05
CA SER A 22 1.30 -11.23 -1.73
C SER A 22 2.75 -10.91 -1.36
N LEU A 23 3.46 -10.26 -2.27
CA LEU A 23 4.83 -9.79 -2.02
C LEU A 23 4.84 -8.64 -1.02
N PHE A 24 5.87 -8.56 -0.18
CA PHE A 24 6.00 -7.53 0.85
C PHE A 24 6.12 -6.12 0.21
N PRO A 25 5.17 -5.19 0.44
CA PRO A 25 5.22 -3.84 -0.13
C PRO A 25 6.18 -2.95 0.67
N VAL A 26 7.37 -2.70 0.15
CA VAL A 26 8.37 -1.81 0.76
C VAL A 26 7.90 -0.36 0.73
N THR A 27 7.36 0.05 -0.41
CA THR A 27 6.80 1.38 -0.64
C THR A 27 5.59 1.30 -1.55
N MET A 28 4.68 2.24 -1.38
CA MET A 28 3.55 2.47 -2.28
C MET A 28 3.33 3.96 -2.40
N THR A 29 3.17 4.45 -3.64
CA THR A 29 2.84 5.84 -3.91
C THR A 29 1.69 5.91 -4.90
N LEU A 30 0.61 6.59 -4.52
CA LEU A 30 -0.46 7.04 -5.41
C LEU A 30 -0.29 8.54 -5.63
N ALA A 31 -0.26 8.97 -6.89
CA ALA A 31 -0.24 10.37 -7.29
C ALA A 31 -1.45 10.67 -8.18
N GLY A 32 -2.57 11.05 -7.57
CA GLY A 32 -3.87 11.13 -8.25
C GLY A 32 -4.31 9.76 -8.74
N GLU A 33 -4.03 9.43 -10.00
CA GLU A 33 -4.38 8.14 -10.61
C GLU A 33 -3.18 7.22 -10.85
N GLU A 34 -1.94 7.71 -10.73
CA GLU A 34 -0.75 6.89 -10.90
C GLU A 34 -0.38 6.14 -9.64
N LEU A 35 -0.41 4.81 -9.68
CA LEU A 35 -0.07 3.96 -8.54
C LEU A 35 1.20 3.18 -8.81
N ALA A 36 2.19 3.32 -7.93
CA ALA A 36 3.45 2.61 -8.00
C ALA A 36 3.73 1.85 -6.70
N PHE A 37 4.20 0.62 -6.85
CA PHE A 37 4.69 -0.20 -5.74
C PHE A 37 6.17 -0.53 -5.89
N THR A 38 6.84 -0.72 -4.76
CA THR A 38 8.07 -1.51 -4.69
C THR A 38 7.84 -2.70 -3.78
N PHE A 39 8.08 -3.90 -4.30
CA PHE A 39 7.88 -5.17 -3.61
C PHE A 39 9.20 -5.91 -3.43
N VAL A 40 9.29 -6.70 -2.36
CA VAL A 40 10.35 -7.70 -2.22
C VAL A 40 9.92 -9.02 -2.83
N SER A 41 10.75 -9.56 -3.72
CA SER A 41 10.58 -10.87 -4.33
C SER A 41 10.76 -12.00 -3.31
N SER A 42 10.02 -13.09 -3.52
CA SER A 42 10.28 -14.37 -2.87
C SER A 42 11.33 -15.21 -3.62
N CYS A 43 11.90 -14.71 -4.72
CA CYS A 43 12.89 -15.43 -5.51
C CYS A 43 14.21 -15.60 -4.72
N PRO A 44 14.78 -16.82 -4.65
CA PRO A 44 16.00 -17.08 -3.90
C PRO A 44 17.28 -16.61 -4.61
N SER A 45 17.24 -16.41 -5.92
CA SER A 45 18.38 -15.99 -6.75
C SER A 45 17.90 -15.31 -8.04
N PRO A 46 18.79 -14.58 -8.74
CA PRO A 46 18.49 -14.03 -10.07
C PRO A 46 18.04 -15.10 -11.08
N ASP A 47 18.65 -16.29 -11.06
CA ASP A 47 18.31 -17.37 -12.00
C ASP A 47 16.87 -17.88 -11.84
N ALA A 48 16.27 -17.71 -10.65
CA ALA A 48 14.89 -18.11 -10.38
C ALA A 48 13.85 -17.08 -10.86
N VAL A 49 14.29 -15.89 -11.29
CA VAL A 49 13.39 -14.81 -11.72
C VAL A 49 12.67 -15.14 -13.01
N GLU A 50 13.35 -15.71 -13.99
CA GLU A 50 12.74 -16.08 -15.27
C GLU A 50 11.61 -17.09 -15.09
N ASP A 51 11.83 -18.10 -14.24
CA ASP A 51 10.83 -19.09 -13.88
C ASP A 51 9.62 -18.46 -13.17
N TRP A 52 9.89 -17.56 -12.22
CA TRP A 52 8.85 -16.83 -11.49
C TRP A 52 7.99 -15.97 -12.42
N VAL A 53 8.61 -15.30 -13.40
CA VAL A 53 7.92 -14.52 -14.43
C VAL A 53 7.13 -15.44 -15.35
N ARG A 54 7.75 -16.51 -15.86
CA ARG A 54 7.10 -17.47 -16.76
C ARG A 54 5.80 -18.04 -16.17
N LEU A 55 5.79 -18.35 -14.87
CA LEU A 55 4.61 -18.85 -14.17
C LEU A 55 3.46 -17.83 -14.07
N ARG A 56 3.76 -16.54 -14.21
CA ARG A 56 2.80 -15.42 -14.12
C ARG A 56 2.56 -14.73 -15.46
N SER A 57 3.30 -15.11 -16.49
CA SER A 57 3.11 -14.62 -17.85
C SER A 57 1.71 -14.99 -18.33
N GLY A 58 0.98 -13.99 -18.85
CA GLY A 58 -0.40 -14.16 -19.30
C GLY A 58 -1.46 -14.04 -18.19
N THR A 59 -1.07 -13.80 -16.94
CA THR A 59 -2.03 -13.46 -15.88
C THR A 59 -2.82 -12.20 -16.25
N VAL A 60 -4.12 -12.25 -16.00
CA VAL A 60 -5.04 -11.13 -16.21
C VAL A 60 -5.46 -10.59 -14.85
N VAL A 61 -5.10 -9.33 -14.57
CA VAL A 61 -5.41 -8.62 -13.32
C VAL A 61 -6.42 -7.53 -13.63
N ALA A 62 -7.55 -7.49 -12.91
CA ALA A 62 -8.62 -6.50 -13.12
C ALA A 62 -9.04 -6.36 -14.61
N GLY A 63 -9.06 -7.48 -15.35
CA GLY A 63 -9.39 -7.50 -16.78
C GLY A 63 -8.32 -6.86 -17.68
N ARG A 64 -7.06 -6.81 -17.24
CA ARG A 64 -5.90 -6.28 -17.97
C ARG A 64 -4.77 -7.29 -17.97
N VAL A 65 -4.05 -7.37 -19.09
CA VAL A 65 -2.87 -8.25 -19.21
C VAL A 65 -1.70 -7.65 -18.44
N VAL A 66 -1.07 -8.45 -17.60
CA VAL A 66 0.16 -8.09 -16.88
C VAL A 66 1.36 -8.30 -17.80
N ARG A 67 2.26 -7.31 -17.83
CA ARG A 67 3.52 -7.35 -18.57
C ARG A 67 4.67 -7.31 -17.58
N PHE A 68 5.66 -8.15 -17.82
CA PHE A 68 6.87 -8.25 -17.01
C PHE A 68 8.07 -7.84 -17.85
N PHE A 69 8.96 -7.05 -17.26
CA PHE A 69 10.23 -6.67 -17.84
C PHE A 69 11.32 -6.93 -16.79
N VAL A 70 12.19 -7.89 -17.09
CA VAL A 70 13.32 -8.23 -16.22
C VAL A 70 14.52 -7.36 -16.64
N ASP A 71 15.25 -6.84 -15.66
CA ASP A 71 16.50 -6.12 -15.93
C ASP A 71 17.62 -7.06 -16.38
N ALA A 72 18.71 -6.50 -16.91
CA ALA A 72 19.81 -7.29 -17.48
C ALA A 72 20.48 -8.21 -16.44
N ASP A 73 20.47 -7.81 -15.16
CA ASP A 73 21.12 -8.54 -14.07
C ASP A 73 20.18 -9.56 -13.40
N GLY A 74 18.91 -9.65 -13.83
CA GLY A 74 17.92 -10.55 -13.26
C GLY A 74 17.53 -10.23 -11.81
N ARG A 75 17.79 -9.01 -11.33
CA ARG A 75 17.56 -8.62 -9.94
C ARG A 75 16.28 -7.83 -9.73
N ARG A 76 15.77 -7.21 -10.80
CA ARG A 76 14.57 -6.39 -10.77
C ARG A 76 13.59 -6.76 -11.86
N ILE A 77 12.32 -6.78 -11.48
CA ILE A 77 11.21 -7.06 -12.38
C ILE A 77 10.28 -5.87 -12.35
N ARG A 78 10.19 -5.14 -13.46
CA ARG A 78 9.14 -4.16 -13.66
C ARG A 78 7.88 -4.87 -14.10
N VAL A 79 6.77 -4.53 -13.45
CA VAL A 79 5.44 -5.06 -13.73
C VAL A 79 4.54 -3.91 -14.13
N GLU A 80 3.86 -4.05 -15.27
CA GLU A 80 2.94 -3.06 -15.81
C GLU A 80 1.62 -3.71 -16.20
N LEU A 81 0.48 -3.07 -15.90
CA LEU A 81 -0.81 -3.49 -16.41
C LEU A 81 -1.18 -2.67 -17.63
N ALA A 82 -1.35 -3.35 -18.76
CA ALA A 82 -1.58 -2.70 -20.06
C ALA A 82 -2.77 -1.74 -20.01
N GLY A 83 -2.56 -0.50 -20.48
CA GLY A 83 -3.61 0.52 -20.53
C GLY A 83 -4.02 1.08 -19.16
N THR A 84 -3.15 0.97 -18.15
CA THR A 84 -3.37 1.57 -16.82
C THR A 84 -2.11 2.29 -16.32
N PRO A 85 -2.27 3.29 -15.43
CA PRO A 85 -1.14 3.95 -14.76
C PRO A 85 -0.67 3.20 -13.50
N VAL A 86 -0.96 1.90 -13.37
CA VAL A 86 -0.55 1.07 -12.23
C VAL A 86 0.70 0.27 -12.60
N ARG A 87 1.77 0.46 -11.82
CA ARG A 87 3.08 -0.13 -12.01
C ARG A 87 3.63 -0.72 -10.72
N ALA A 88 4.49 -1.71 -10.83
CA ALA A 88 5.26 -2.22 -9.71
C ALA A 88 6.70 -2.51 -10.09
N LEU A 89 7.59 -2.39 -9.12
CA LEU A 89 8.96 -2.84 -9.18
C LEU A 89 9.15 -3.94 -8.14
N VAL A 90 9.47 -5.15 -8.57
CA VAL A 90 9.81 -6.26 -7.68
C VAL A 90 11.33 -6.36 -7.65
N VAL A 91 11.93 -6.30 -6.46
CA VAL A 91 13.38 -6.39 -6.25
C VAL A 91 13.72 -7.64 -5.44
N LEU A 92 14.90 -8.22 -5.62
CA LEU A 92 15.36 -9.34 -4.79
C LEU A 92 15.52 -8.94 -3.32
N ALA A 93 15.41 -9.91 -2.41
CA ALA A 93 15.48 -9.68 -0.96
C ALA A 93 16.79 -9.03 -0.51
N GLU A 94 17.91 -9.35 -1.17
CA GLU A 94 19.22 -8.76 -0.90
C GLU A 94 19.30 -7.25 -1.22
N GLU A 95 18.41 -6.73 -2.07
CA GLU A 95 18.37 -5.31 -2.40
C GLU A 95 17.67 -4.46 -1.34
N VAL A 96 16.94 -5.07 -0.40
CA VAL A 96 16.13 -4.35 0.59
C VAL A 96 16.69 -4.54 1.98
N THR A 97 17.14 -3.44 2.57
CA THR A 97 17.62 -3.41 3.95
C THR A 97 16.48 -3.14 4.92
N ALA A 98 16.63 -3.56 6.18
CA ALA A 98 15.67 -3.21 7.24
C ALA A 98 15.54 -1.68 7.42
N ALA A 99 16.62 -0.93 7.16
CA ALA A 99 16.63 0.52 7.19
C ALA A 99 15.68 1.14 6.15
N ALA A 100 15.50 0.52 4.98
CA ALA A 100 14.58 1.02 3.94
C ALA A 100 13.12 1.12 4.43
N VAL A 101 12.75 0.33 5.44
CA VAL A 101 11.41 0.33 6.06
C VAL A 101 11.45 0.79 7.52
N ASN A 102 12.50 1.52 7.94
CA ASN A 102 12.70 1.99 9.31
C ASN A 102 12.53 0.88 10.38
N ALA A 103 12.84 -0.37 10.02
CA ALA A 103 12.78 -1.50 10.93
C ALA A 103 14.18 -1.83 11.45
N PRO A 104 14.32 -2.27 12.71
CA PRO A 104 15.59 -2.78 13.22
C PRO A 104 16.00 -4.09 12.54
N ARG A 105 15.02 -4.87 12.06
CA ARG A 105 15.23 -6.14 11.36
C ARG A 105 14.04 -6.50 10.49
N LEU A 106 14.32 -7.20 9.39
CA LEU A 106 13.30 -7.91 8.60
C LEU A 106 12.94 -9.24 9.29
N GLY A 107 11.81 -9.84 8.91
CA GLY A 107 11.32 -11.07 9.54
C GLY A 107 9.88 -11.41 9.15
N ARG A 108 9.32 -12.44 9.79
CA ARG A 108 7.99 -13.00 9.44
C ARG A 108 6.81 -12.04 9.56
N TRP A 109 6.97 -10.91 10.25
CA TRP A 109 5.97 -9.84 10.25
C TRP A 109 5.70 -9.29 8.84
N GLN A 110 6.67 -9.38 7.92
CA GLN A 110 6.52 -8.95 6.53
C GLN A 110 5.42 -9.72 5.80
N ASP A 111 5.24 -11.00 6.14
CA ASP A 111 4.28 -11.91 5.50
C ASP A 111 2.83 -11.43 5.67
N GLN A 112 2.56 -10.60 6.69
CA GLN A 112 1.23 -10.06 6.98
C GLN A 112 0.93 -8.73 6.28
N MET A 113 1.99 -7.97 5.98
CA MET A 113 1.86 -6.60 5.45
C MET A 113 1.15 -6.52 4.09
N PRO A 114 1.37 -7.42 3.10
CA PRO A 114 0.63 -7.37 1.85
C PRO A 114 -0.89 -7.43 2.08
N CYS A 115 -1.35 -8.32 2.96
CA CYS A 115 -2.76 -8.44 3.28
C CYS A 115 -3.28 -7.18 3.96
N THR A 116 -2.55 -6.66 4.98
CA THR A 116 -2.94 -5.44 5.68
C THR A 116 -3.05 -4.24 4.73
N VAL A 117 -2.03 -4.00 3.90
CA VAL A 117 -2.02 -2.90 2.92
C VAL A 117 -3.14 -3.04 1.91
N ARG A 118 -3.34 -4.24 1.35
CA ARG A 118 -4.40 -4.50 0.37
C ARG A 118 -5.79 -4.19 0.93
N VAL A 119 -6.11 -4.68 2.13
CA VAL A 119 -7.43 -4.46 2.74
C VAL A 119 -7.68 -2.98 3.03
N ALA A 120 -6.66 -2.22 3.47
CA ALA A 120 -6.82 -0.78 3.65
C ALA A 120 -6.97 -0.02 2.32
N MET A 121 -6.30 -0.45 1.25
CA MET A 121 -6.51 0.11 -0.09
C MET A 121 -7.94 -0.12 -0.57
N ASP A 122 -8.46 -1.34 -0.40
CA ASP A 122 -9.85 -1.68 -0.74
C ASP A 122 -10.83 -0.79 0.04
N GLU A 123 -10.60 -0.59 1.32
CA GLU A 123 -11.47 0.26 2.13
C GLU A 123 -11.37 1.74 1.74
N LEU A 124 -10.17 2.27 1.47
CA LEU A 124 -9.99 3.63 0.98
C LEU A 124 -10.72 3.84 -0.36
N ALA A 125 -10.66 2.87 -1.27
CA ALA A 125 -11.40 2.94 -2.53
C ALA A 125 -12.93 3.00 -2.30
N ARG A 126 -13.44 2.24 -1.32
CA ARG A 126 -14.86 2.28 -0.93
C ARG A 126 -15.23 3.62 -0.29
N MET A 127 -14.40 4.14 0.61
CA MET A 127 -14.60 5.44 1.23
C MET A 127 -14.65 6.56 0.20
N LEU A 128 -13.73 6.59 -0.77
CA LEU A 128 -13.75 7.57 -1.88
C LEU A 128 -15.04 7.46 -2.70
N SER A 129 -15.50 6.23 -2.97
CA SER A 129 -16.76 5.99 -3.68
C SER A 129 -17.97 6.53 -2.92
N ARG A 130 -18.05 6.25 -1.62
CA ARG A 130 -19.16 6.69 -0.75
C ARG A 130 -19.16 8.20 -0.56
N CYS A 131 -17.98 8.80 -0.35
CA CYS A 131 -17.77 10.24 -0.32
C CYS A 131 -18.30 10.92 -1.59
N ARG A 132 -17.90 10.45 -2.79
CA ARG A 132 -18.42 10.99 -4.06
C ARG A 132 -19.93 10.82 -4.17
N HIS A 133 -20.46 9.66 -3.80
CA HIS A 133 -21.89 9.41 -3.87
C HIS A 133 -22.69 10.35 -2.95
N ARG A 134 -22.20 10.62 -1.74
CA ARG A 134 -22.86 11.47 -0.74
C ARG A 134 -22.75 12.96 -1.03
N ALA A 135 -21.57 13.43 -1.46
CA ALA A 135 -21.30 14.85 -1.67
C ALA A 135 -21.50 15.30 -3.14
N GLY A 136 -21.62 14.37 -4.08
CA GLY A 136 -21.68 14.66 -5.51
C GLY A 136 -20.34 15.14 -6.09
N GLY A 137 -20.39 15.70 -7.29
CA GLY A 137 -19.23 16.31 -7.96
C GLY A 137 -18.33 15.34 -8.75
N ALA A 138 -17.18 15.87 -9.16
CA ALA A 138 -16.14 15.12 -9.88
C ALA A 138 -15.48 14.06 -8.99
N GLU A 139 -14.79 13.09 -9.59
CA GLU A 139 -14.06 12.06 -8.85
C GLU A 139 -12.99 12.70 -7.94
N PRO A 140 -12.99 12.43 -6.62
CA PRO A 140 -11.96 12.94 -5.75
C PRO A 140 -10.61 12.27 -6.07
N LEU A 141 -9.57 13.10 -6.18
CA LEU A 141 -8.20 12.66 -6.35
C LEU A 141 -7.41 12.87 -5.07
N ILE A 142 -6.66 11.85 -4.69
CA ILE A 142 -5.78 11.84 -3.54
C ILE A 142 -4.37 11.41 -3.97
N ASP A 143 -3.40 11.91 -3.22
CA ASP A 143 -2.09 11.30 -3.16
C ASP A 143 -2.02 10.42 -1.90
N LEU A 144 -1.38 9.26 -2.01
CA LEU A 144 -1.12 8.36 -0.89
C LEU A 144 0.34 7.93 -0.89
N GLU A 145 0.92 7.84 0.29
CA GLU A 145 2.27 7.34 0.49
C GLU A 145 2.27 6.32 1.63
N LEU A 146 2.71 5.09 1.36
CA LEU A 146 2.97 4.08 2.39
C LEU A 146 4.37 4.28 2.94
N ALA A 147 4.44 4.46 4.25
CA ALA A 147 5.67 4.50 5.02
C ALA A 147 5.58 3.58 6.23
N TYR A 148 6.71 3.04 6.66
CA TYR A 148 6.81 2.28 7.90
C TYR A 148 7.46 3.16 8.97
N ARG A 149 6.81 3.29 10.13
CA ARG A 149 7.31 4.07 11.27
C ARG A 149 7.69 3.13 12.41
N PRO A 150 8.76 3.38 13.17
CA PRO A 150 9.06 2.59 14.36
C PRO A 150 7.86 2.53 15.31
N ASP A 151 7.59 1.33 15.83
CA ASP A 151 6.58 1.14 16.85
C ASP A 151 7.19 1.36 18.25
N ARG A 152 6.68 2.36 18.97
CA ARG A 152 7.18 2.69 20.32
C ARG A 152 6.75 1.66 21.36
N ASP A 153 5.65 0.96 21.11
CA ASP A 153 5.09 -0.04 22.02
C ASP A 153 5.55 -1.46 21.66
N HIS A 154 6.51 -1.61 20.74
CA HIS A 154 6.95 -2.90 20.23
C HIS A 154 7.43 -3.84 21.35
N GLU A 155 8.31 -3.35 22.22
CA GLU A 155 8.89 -4.15 23.31
C GLU A 155 7.81 -4.60 24.31
N VAL A 156 6.84 -3.73 24.58
CA VAL A 156 5.70 -4.07 25.45
C VAL A 156 4.83 -5.16 24.82
N ARG A 157 4.54 -5.05 23.52
CA ARG A 157 3.80 -6.08 22.77
C ARG A 157 4.56 -7.41 22.70
N LEU A 158 5.88 -7.38 22.56
CA LEU A 158 6.73 -8.56 22.56
C LEU A 158 6.75 -9.27 23.92
N ALA A 159 6.89 -8.51 25.01
CA ALA A 159 6.95 -9.06 26.36
C ALA A 159 5.67 -9.82 26.75
N GLY A 160 4.51 -9.29 26.35
CA GLY A 160 3.21 -9.91 26.60
C GLY A 160 2.84 -11.05 25.64
N ALA A 161 3.62 -11.28 24.58
CA ALA A 161 3.28 -12.25 23.54
C ALA A 161 3.93 -13.61 23.77
N HIS A 162 3.16 -14.66 23.48
CA HIS A 162 3.64 -16.03 23.42
C HIS A 162 4.76 -16.18 22.37
N GLU A 163 5.77 -17.00 22.67
CA GLU A 163 7.00 -17.13 21.85
C GLU A 163 6.73 -17.38 20.37
N ARG A 164 5.77 -18.27 20.07
CA ARG A 164 5.36 -18.59 18.69
C ARG A 164 4.81 -17.41 17.89
N VAL A 165 4.28 -16.38 18.55
CA VAL A 165 3.67 -15.20 17.90
C VAL A 165 4.69 -14.08 17.71
N ARG A 166 5.73 -14.02 18.55
CA ARG A 166 6.75 -12.95 18.53
C ARG A 166 7.36 -12.66 17.14
N PRO A 167 7.67 -13.66 16.27
CA PRO A 167 8.22 -13.39 14.94
C PRO A 167 7.29 -12.59 14.01
N PHE A 168 5.98 -12.60 14.29
CA PHE A 168 4.96 -11.92 13.51
C PHE A 168 4.60 -10.53 14.04
N ILE A 169 5.14 -10.14 15.20
CA ILE A 169 4.92 -8.81 15.76
C ILE A 169 5.85 -7.85 15.04
N ALA A 170 5.28 -6.98 14.20
CA ALA A 170 6.06 -5.99 13.48
C ALA A 170 6.71 -4.98 14.45
N PRO A 171 8.02 -4.68 14.29
CA PRO A 171 8.70 -3.60 15.01
C PRO A 171 8.35 -2.20 14.47
N VAL A 172 7.52 -2.17 13.43
CA VAL A 172 7.08 -0.97 12.74
C VAL A 172 5.56 -0.96 12.61
N ARG A 173 5.01 0.24 12.47
CA ARG A 173 3.62 0.49 12.11
C ARG A 173 3.59 1.01 10.68
N PRO A 174 2.82 0.36 9.79
CA PRO A 174 2.62 0.91 8.47
C PRO A 174 1.64 2.10 8.55
N VAL A 175 1.96 3.16 7.82
CA VAL A 175 1.22 4.42 7.80
C VAL A 175 0.98 4.84 6.35
N LEU A 176 -0.27 5.16 6.04
CA LEU A 176 -0.66 5.80 4.79
C LEU A 176 -0.79 7.31 5.02
N ALA A 177 0.06 8.10 4.39
CA ALA A 177 -0.08 9.55 4.38
C ALA A 177 -0.94 9.98 3.19
N LEU A 178 -2.15 10.46 3.47
CA LEU A 178 -3.08 10.96 2.46
C LEU A 178 -2.87 12.45 2.24
N ARG A 179 -2.98 12.90 0.99
CA ARG A 179 -3.11 14.32 0.66
C ARG A 179 -4.23 14.51 -0.36
N TRP A 180 -5.02 15.55 -0.18
CA TRP A 180 -6.03 15.92 -1.17
C TRP A 180 -5.35 16.56 -2.38
N ARG A 181 -5.48 15.93 -3.55
CA ARG A 181 -5.06 16.53 -4.82
C ARG A 181 -6.20 17.37 -5.41
N SER A 182 -7.39 16.79 -5.48
CA SER A 182 -8.62 17.50 -5.84
C SER A 182 -9.82 16.89 -5.15
N ALA A 183 -10.51 17.66 -4.31
CA ALA A 183 -11.75 17.28 -3.67
C ALA A 183 -12.45 18.55 -3.19
N THR A 184 -13.78 18.62 -3.33
CA THR A 184 -14.57 19.74 -2.78
C THR A 184 -14.57 19.70 -1.25
N PRO A 185 -14.86 20.82 -0.56
CA PRO A 185 -15.00 20.83 0.89
C PRO A 185 -16.02 19.80 1.41
N GLU A 186 -17.13 19.61 0.70
CA GLU A 186 -18.20 18.66 1.04
C GLU A 186 -17.71 17.21 0.91
N GLN A 187 -16.92 16.90 -0.13
CA GLN A 187 -16.29 15.60 -0.30
C GLN A 187 -15.28 15.32 0.82
N ARG A 188 -14.42 16.30 1.15
CA ARG A 188 -13.45 16.14 2.25
C ARG A 188 -14.18 15.90 3.58
N LYS A 189 -15.23 16.66 3.85
CA LYS A 189 -16.08 16.47 5.03
C LYS A 189 -16.71 15.08 5.04
N ALA A 190 -17.34 14.65 3.95
CA ALA A 190 -17.96 13.34 3.86
C ALA A 190 -16.95 12.20 4.08
N PHE A 191 -15.72 12.33 3.58
CA PHE A 191 -14.65 11.36 3.83
C PHE A 191 -14.20 11.37 5.30
N LEU A 192 -14.01 12.55 5.90
CA LEU A 192 -13.61 12.68 7.30
C LEU A 192 -14.67 12.17 8.28
N ASP A 193 -15.95 12.28 7.93
CA ASP A 193 -17.09 11.73 8.69
C ASP A 193 -17.12 10.19 8.67
N GLU A 194 -16.48 9.55 7.68
CA GLU A 194 -16.36 8.08 7.61
C GLU A 194 -15.18 7.53 8.40
N LEU A 195 -14.20 8.38 8.75
CA LEU A 195 -13.07 7.92 9.54
C LEU A 195 -13.53 7.56 10.95
N PRO A 196 -13.18 6.36 11.47
CA PRO A 196 -13.44 6.03 12.86
C PRO A 196 -12.75 7.07 13.74
N ASP A 197 -13.33 7.40 14.90
CA ASP A 197 -12.89 8.47 15.78
C ASP A 197 -11.38 8.42 16.03
N GLY A 198 -10.66 9.23 15.24
CA GLY A 198 -9.21 9.34 15.32
C GLY A 198 -8.81 10.19 16.51
N THR A 199 -7.70 9.84 17.16
CA THR A 199 -7.14 10.71 18.20
C THR A 199 -6.67 12.01 17.51
N PRO A 200 -7.14 13.20 17.91
CA PRO A 200 -6.60 14.44 17.38
C PRO A 200 -5.10 14.49 17.69
N ALA A 201 -4.26 14.75 16.69
CA ALA A 201 -2.84 14.94 16.93
C ALA A 201 -2.67 16.10 17.93
N ARG A 202 -2.18 15.79 19.15
CA ARG A 202 -2.01 16.79 20.21
C ARG A 202 -0.98 17.82 19.77
N GLY A 203 -1.44 19.03 19.47
CA GLY A 203 -0.59 20.19 19.20
C GLY A 203 -1.26 21.19 18.27
N TRP A 204 -1.42 22.44 18.74
CA TRP A 204 -2.07 23.56 18.04
C TRP A 204 -1.45 23.91 16.66
N LEU A 205 -0.31 23.31 16.31
CA LEU A 205 0.47 23.59 15.10
C LEU A 205 0.36 22.55 13.97
N ARG A 206 -0.42 21.46 14.09
CA ARG A 206 -0.61 20.52 12.96
C ARG A 206 -2.04 20.01 12.85
N ARG A 207 -2.77 20.56 11.87
CA ARG A 207 -4.07 20.13 11.34
C ARG A 207 -4.01 18.74 10.66
N ARG A 208 -3.53 17.70 11.35
CA ARG A 208 -3.51 16.32 10.83
C ARG A 208 -4.29 15.42 11.77
N ARG A 209 -5.22 14.65 11.21
CA ARG A 209 -6.00 13.63 11.91
C ARG A 209 -5.37 12.27 11.60
N THR A 210 -5.06 11.49 12.62
CA THR A 210 -4.63 10.10 12.45
C THR A 210 -5.79 9.20 12.82
N ALA A 211 -6.18 8.32 11.90
CA ALA A 211 -7.24 7.33 12.10
C ALA A 211 -6.72 5.92 11.77
N ARG A 212 -7.40 4.88 12.23
CA ARG A 212 -7.10 3.51 11.82
C ARG A 212 -8.08 3.02 10.77
N VAL A 213 -7.57 2.63 9.60
CA VAL A 213 -8.36 2.02 8.53
C VAL A 213 -7.85 0.59 8.35
N MET A 214 -8.68 -0.39 8.70
CA MET A 214 -8.38 -1.82 8.52
C MET A 214 -7.01 -2.26 9.06
N GLY A 215 -6.62 -1.73 10.23
CA GLY A 215 -5.35 -2.06 10.89
C GLY A 215 -4.15 -1.21 10.46
N LEU A 216 -4.31 -0.32 9.48
CA LEU A 216 -3.31 0.68 9.08
C LEU A 216 -3.61 2.05 9.66
N GLU A 217 -2.57 2.78 10.01
CA GLU A 217 -2.71 4.20 10.36
C GLU A 217 -2.84 5.03 9.09
N LEU A 218 -3.83 5.90 9.04
CA LEU A 218 -4.07 6.86 7.98
C LEU A 218 -3.87 8.26 8.54
N ASP A 219 -2.87 8.97 8.04
CA ASP A 219 -2.64 10.38 8.32
C ASP A 219 -3.36 11.23 7.26
N VAL A 220 -4.37 11.99 7.68
CA VAL A 220 -5.21 12.81 6.80
C VAL A 220 -5.05 14.30 7.16
N PRO A 221 -4.83 15.20 6.19
CA PRO A 221 -4.89 16.64 6.43
C PRO A 221 -6.34 17.04 6.73
N ALA A 222 -6.52 17.87 7.77
CA ALA A 222 -7.84 18.43 8.09
C ALA A 222 -8.33 19.39 7.02
#